data_AF-A0A2D8AHV5-F1
#
_entry.id   AF-A0A2D8AHV5-F1
#
_cell.length_a   1.000
_cell.length_b   1.000
_cell.length_c   1.000
_cell.angle_alpha   90.00
_cell.angle_beta   90.00
_cell.angle_gamma   90.00
#
_symmetry.space_group_name_H-M   'P 1'
#
loop_
_entity.id
_entity.type
_entity.pdbx_description
1 polymer ?
#
loop_
_entity_poly.entity_id
_entity_poly.type
_entity_poly.pdbx_seq_one_letter_code
_entity_poly.pdbx_strand_id
1 'polypeptide(L)'
;MPAGFRVEASQEGPVFADASGMTLYKWPQHKLRNGYSGESPGSPACYEDVLTVTAGLMSPYPPGIRLPELEERKSCTDLWKPVTADEGAQEVGDWTVVERRDGARQWAYQEQPLYTSIKDQQPGDVLGGTRRRFGGDAPAKRVPVGPPSLHPPGFSIRSSFNGRMLATDRSQSIYSYEGDTAKSSNCRSDCLAKWKPVLAPSLAREQGEWSLLERSPGERQWVFRGKPLYTYILDSGTWSQQGSDEPGWDNVFTQVADSYPTSFRPQHTMVGDVLADSEGKTIYIYHCGEDSQDQLSCDHPTETQVYRLAMCGAGDPERCLEYWPYVLAGDHEKATNRTWSIVWIDPRTGLFVAPQQEGALRVWAYRDRPVYTFAGDSAPGDVHGAGTGEWRGQRNGLKAIMLRDDFFRGTL
;
A
#
# COMPACT_ATOMS: atom_id res chain seq x y z
N MET A 1 3.19 16.98 -18.81
CA MET A 1 1.97 16.76 -18.01
C MET A 1 0.90 17.67 -18.57
N PRO A 2 -0.34 17.18 -18.78
CA PRO A 2 -1.47 17.96 -19.28
C PRO A 2 -1.74 19.20 -18.45
N ALA A 3 -2.34 20.22 -19.08
CA ALA A 3 -2.75 21.42 -18.37
C ALA A 3 -3.79 21.07 -17.29
N GLY A 4 -3.68 21.72 -16.13
CA GLY A 4 -4.57 21.50 -14.98
C GLY A 4 -4.17 20.32 -14.09
N PHE A 5 -3.40 19.35 -14.58
CA PHE A 5 -2.90 18.27 -13.73
C PHE A 5 -1.75 18.79 -12.86
N ARG A 6 -1.56 18.18 -11.70
CA ARG A 6 -0.55 18.59 -10.72
C ARG A 6 0.06 17.40 -9.99
N VAL A 7 1.09 17.67 -9.19
CA VAL A 7 1.70 16.68 -8.30
C VAL A 7 1.28 17.00 -6.88
N GLU A 8 0.74 16.00 -6.19
CA GLU A 8 0.39 16.09 -4.77
C GLU A 8 1.31 15.21 -3.92
N ALA A 9 1.56 15.64 -2.69
CA ALA A 9 2.21 14.79 -1.70
C ALA A 9 1.20 13.75 -1.19
N SER A 10 1.62 12.49 -1.08
CA SER A 10 0.81 11.43 -0.48
C SER A 10 1.64 10.54 0.42
N GLN A 11 0.96 9.71 1.21
CA GLN A 11 1.55 8.72 2.10
C GLN A 11 2.29 7.59 1.38
N GLU A 12 2.06 7.44 0.08
CA GLU A 12 2.77 6.48 -0.76
C GLU A 12 3.68 7.15 -1.79
N GLY A 13 4.10 8.39 -1.52
CA GLY A 13 4.98 9.19 -2.39
C GLY A 13 4.23 10.21 -3.24
N PRO A 14 4.94 11.06 -3.98
CA PRO A 14 4.31 12.00 -4.90
C PRO A 14 3.34 11.28 -5.86
N VAL A 15 2.17 11.84 -6.07
CA VAL A 15 1.13 11.32 -6.98
C VAL A 15 0.78 12.38 -8.00
N PHE A 16 0.43 11.95 -9.21
CA PHE A 16 -0.26 12.85 -10.12
C PHE A 16 -1.71 12.99 -9.67
N ALA A 17 -2.24 14.19 -9.83
CA ALA A 17 -3.60 14.53 -9.46
C ALA A 17 -4.24 15.40 -10.53
N ASP A 18 -5.57 15.37 -10.58
CA ASP A 18 -6.35 16.27 -11.43
C ASP A 18 -6.32 17.74 -10.93
N ALA A 19 -7.06 18.61 -11.60
CA ALA A 19 -7.16 20.02 -11.25
C ALA A 19 -7.82 20.30 -9.90
N SER A 20 -8.52 19.33 -9.30
CA SER A 20 -9.08 19.41 -7.96
C SER A 20 -8.15 18.84 -6.87
N GLY A 21 -7.17 18.03 -7.26
CA GLY A 21 -6.21 17.38 -6.36
C GLY A 21 -6.46 15.91 -6.14
N MET A 22 -7.47 15.35 -6.81
CA MET A 22 -7.79 13.93 -6.68
C MET A 22 -6.72 13.11 -7.39
N THR A 23 -6.21 12.12 -6.68
CA THR A 23 -5.12 11.26 -7.17
C THR A 23 -5.56 10.48 -8.40
N LEU A 24 -4.65 10.39 -9.37
CA LEU A 24 -4.85 9.60 -10.57
C LEU A 24 -4.34 8.18 -10.34
N TYR A 25 -5.13 7.19 -10.74
CA TYR A 25 -4.83 5.78 -10.61
C TYR A 25 -4.86 5.11 -11.97
N LYS A 26 -3.97 4.12 -12.13
CA LYS A 26 -4.07 3.11 -13.18
C LYS A 26 -4.56 1.79 -12.59
N TRP A 27 -5.13 0.95 -13.42
CA TRP A 27 -5.55 -0.40 -13.05
C TRP A 27 -4.84 -1.45 -13.91
N PRO A 28 -3.56 -1.75 -13.65
CA PRO A 28 -2.78 -2.60 -14.53
C PRO A 28 -3.28 -4.04 -14.53
N GLN A 29 -3.19 -4.66 -15.71
CA GLN A 29 -3.50 -6.07 -15.89
C GLN A 29 -2.70 -6.93 -14.90
N HIS A 30 -3.42 -7.80 -14.19
CA HIS A 30 -2.88 -8.71 -13.19
C HIS A 30 -3.34 -10.12 -13.50
N LYS A 31 -2.41 -11.06 -13.42
CA LYS A 31 -2.67 -12.48 -13.67
C LYS A 31 -3.32 -13.10 -12.44
N LEU A 32 -4.52 -13.63 -12.63
CA LEU A 32 -5.21 -14.49 -11.68
C LEU A 32 -5.10 -15.96 -12.14
N ARG A 33 -5.69 -16.88 -11.39
CA ARG A 33 -5.53 -18.32 -11.64
C ARG A 33 -6.07 -18.76 -12.99
N ASN A 34 -7.25 -18.26 -13.36
CA ASN A 34 -7.96 -18.63 -14.58
C ASN A 34 -8.10 -17.48 -15.57
N GLY A 35 -7.16 -16.53 -15.58
CA GLY A 35 -7.19 -15.43 -16.56
C GLY A 35 -6.56 -14.15 -16.01
N TYR A 36 -7.05 -13.03 -16.51
CA TYR A 36 -6.54 -11.71 -16.19
C TYR A 36 -7.69 -10.77 -15.82
N SER A 37 -7.43 -9.90 -14.86
CA SER A 37 -8.27 -8.73 -14.56
C SER A 37 -7.38 -7.49 -14.54
N GLY A 38 -7.96 -6.30 -14.59
CA GLY A 38 -7.24 -5.07 -14.90
C GLY A 38 -7.11 -4.83 -16.40
N GLU A 39 -6.45 -3.72 -16.71
CA GLU A 39 -6.38 -3.14 -18.05
C GLU A 39 -4.97 -3.26 -18.62
N SER A 40 -4.93 -3.72 -19.87
CA SER A 40 -3.73 -3.62 -20.70
C SER A 40 -3.55 -2.18 -21.19
N PRO A 41 -2.32 -1.78 -21.55
CA PRO A 41 -2.07 -0.50 -22.20
C PRO A 41 -3.02 -0.25 -23.38
N GLY A 42 -3.60 0.95 -23.43
CA GLY A 42 -4.52 1.38 -24.48
C GLY A 42 -5.92 0.75 -24.42
N SER A 43 -6.25 -0.06 -23.41
CA SER A 43 -7.50 -0.85 -23.39
C SER A 43 -8.32 -0.61 -22.12
N PRO A 44 -9.08 0.49 -22.01
CA PRO A 44 -10.00 0.73 -20.89
C PRO A 44 -11.08 -0.34 -20.79
N ALA A 45 -11.29 -0.89 -19.59
CA ALA A 45 -12.25 -1.94 -19.25
C ALA A 45 -13.22 -1.54 -18.12
N CYS A 46 -12.95 -0.45 -17.39
CA CYS A 46 -13.85 0.09 -16.37
C CYS A 46 -14.98 0.95 -16.98
N TYR A 47 -16.23 0.46 -16.89
CA TYR A 47 -17.45 1.10 -17.43
C TYR A 47 -18.62 1.07 -16.43
N GLU A 48 -19.79 1.55 -16.88
CA GLU A 48 -21.04 1.66 -16.13
C GLU A 48 -21.82 0.34 -15.97
N ASP A 49 -21.33 -0.76 -16.57
CA ASP A 49 -21.95 -2.07 -16.40
C ASP A 49 -21.86 -2.51 -14.93
N VAL A 50 -23.01 -2.80 -14.33
CA VAL A 50 -23.06 -3.41 -12.99
C VAL A 50 -22.87 -4.92 -13.13
N LEU A 51 -21.69 -5.41 -12.78
CA LEU A 51 -21.40 -6.84 -12.79
C LEU A 51 -22.09 -7.53 -11.62
N THR A 52 -22.90 -8.56 -11.92
CA THR A 52 -23.77 -9.25 -10.96
C THR A 52 -23.35 -10.69 -10.65
N VAL A 53 -22.32 -11.20 -11.34
CA VAL A 53 -21.82 -12.56 -11.16
C VAL A 53 -20.30 -12.61 -11.09
N THR A 54 -19.77 -13.65 -10.45
CA THR A 54 -18.34 -13.95 -10.42
C THR A 54 -17.80 -14.15 -11.84
N ALA A 55 -16.58 -13.69 -12.10
CA ALA A 55 -15.87 -13.88 -13.35
C ALA A 55 -15.18 -15.25 -13.43
N GLY A 56 -15.05 -15.97 -12.31
CA GLY A 56 -14.43 -17.30 -12.28
C GLY A 56 -12.91 -17.28 -12.46
N LEU A 57 -12.29 -16.12 -12.24
CA LEU A 57 -10.85 -15.93 -12.35
C LEU A 57 -10.09 -16.58 -11.19
N MET A 58 -10.79 -16.88 -10.09
CA MET A 58 -10.25 -17.44 -8.85
C MET A 58 -10.75 -18.87 -8.59
N SER A 59 -10.08 -19.87 -9.16
CA SER A 59 -10.32 -21.28 -8.81
C SER A 59 -10.21 -21.50 -7.29
N PRO A 60 -11.16 -22.21 -6.63
CA PRO A 60 -12.16 -23.10 -7.23
C PRO A 60 -13.51 -22.45 -7.57
N TYR A 61 -13.66 -21.13 -7.42
CA TYR A 61 -14.94 -20.45 -7.67
C TYR A 61 -15.21 -20.36 -9.18
N PRO A 62 -16.28 -21.01 -9.69
CA PRO A 62 -16.64 -20.91 -11.11
C PRO A 62 -17.21 -19.52 -11.43
N PRO A 63 -17.25 -19.15 -12.73
CA PRO A 63 -17.99 -17.98 -13.17
C PRO A 63 -19.50 -18.19 -12.99
N GLY A 64 -20.25 -17.09 -12.89
CA GLY A 64 -21.73 -17.13 -12.89
C GLY A 64 -22.38 -17.26 -11.52
N ILE A 65 -21.62 -17.28 -10.42
CA ILE A 65 -22.20 -17.23 -9.07
C ILE A 65 -22.68 -15.80 -8.80
N ARG A 66 -23.93 -15.65 -8.35
CA ARG A 66 -24.49 -14.33 -8.01
C ARG A 66 -23.70 -13.66 -6.89
N LEU A 67 -23.35 -12.40 -7.12
CA LEU A 67 -22.68 -11.55 -6.15
C LEU A 67 -23.70 -11.02 -5.12
N PRO A 68 -23.26 -10.65 -3.91
CA PRO A 68 -24.15 -10.14 -2.87
C PRO A 68 -24.71 -8.76 -3.23
N GLU A 69 -25.84 -8.42 -2.59
CA GLU A 69 -26.47 -7.08 -2.59
C GLU A 69 -26.77 -6.54 -4.00
N LEU A 70 -27.28 -7.39 -4.89
CA LEU A 70 -27.46 -7.11 -6.33
C LEU A 70 -28.13 -5.77 -6.67
N GLU A 71 -29.07 -5.31 -5.86
CA GLU A 71 -29.83 -4.08 -6.09
C GLU A 71 -29.03 -2.80 -5.75
N GLU A 72 -28.00 -2.91 -4.91
CA GLU A 72 -27.18 -1.80 -4.41
C GLU A 72 -25.77 -1.80 -5.01
N ARG A 73 -25.47 -2.77 -5.91
CA ARG A 73 -24.15 -2.90 -6.53
C ARG A 73 -23.83 -1.70 -7.39
N LYS A 74 -22.59 -1.25 -7.24
CA LYS A 74 -22.00 -0.17 -8.01
C LYS A 74 -21.29 -0.74 -9.24
N SER A 75 -21.37 -0.01 -10.35
CA SER A 75 -20.52 -0.25 -11.51
C SER A 75 -19.07 0.13 -11.22
N CYS A 76 -18.15 -0.20 -12.13
CA CYS A 76 -16.78 0.24 -11.99
C CYS A 76 -16.67 1.77 -11.99
N THR A 77 -17.39 2.47 -12.87
CA THR A 77 -17.31 3.93 -12.99
C THR A 77 -17.97 4.69 -11.85
N ASP A 78 -18.89 4.06 -11.11
CA ASP A 78 -19.43 4.62 -9.86
C ASP A 78 -18.35 4.74 -8.77
N LEU A 79 -17.34 3.87 -8.78
CA LEU A 79 -16.23 3.88 -7.82
C LEU A 79 -14.95 4.54 -8.37
N TRP A 80 -14.75 4.43 -9.68
CA TRP A 80 -13.56 4.84 -10.40
C TRP A 80 -13.95 5.74 -11.57
N LYS A 81 -13.96 7.05 -11.33
CA LYS A 81 -14.36 8.02 -12.35
C LYS A 81 -13.26 8.14 -13.40
N PRO A 82 -13.53 7.89 -14.70
CA PRO A 82 -12.54 8.06 -15.76
C PRO A 82 -12.08 9.52 -15.84
N VAL A 83 -10.78 9.73 -16.03
CA VAL A 83 -10.22 11.07 -16.24
C VAL A 83 -10.40 11.44 -17.71
N THR A 84 -11.46 12.15 -18.04
CA THR A 84 -11.81 12.49 -19.42
C THR A 84 -10.80 13.44 -20.05
N ALA A 85 -10.58 13.29 -21.35
CA ALA A 85 -9.75 14.18 -22.16
C ALA A 85 -10.64 14.96 -23.14
N ASP A 86 -10.44 16.27 -23.24
CA ASP A 86 -11.20 17.12 -24.16
C ASP A 86 -10.94 16.76 -25.62
N GLU A 87 -11.83 17.12 -26.54
CA GLU A 87 -11.66 16.89 -27.99
C GLU A 87 -10.36 17.51 -28.56
N GLY A 88 -9.86 18.59 -27.96
CA GLY A 88 -8.60 19.22 -28.33
C GLY A 88 -7.35 18.68 -27.62
N ALA A 89 -7.50 17.68 -26.74
CA ALA A 89 -6.39 17.17 -25.93
C ALA A 89 -5.25 16.62 -26.79
N GLN A 90 -4.05 17.14 -26.58
CA GLN A 90 -2.81 16.72 -27.22
C GLN A 90 -1.94 15.94 -26.25
N GLU A 91 -1.34 14.85 -26.72
CA GLU A 91 -0.41 14.03 -25.95
C GLU A 91 0.87 14.82 -25.61
N VAL A 92 1.44 14.60 -24.41
CA VAL A 92 2.63 15.31 -23.93
C VAL A 92 3.56 14.38 -23.16
N GLY A 93 4.66 13.97 -23.77
CA GLY A 93 5.61 13.02 -23.16
C GLY A 93 4.94 11.67 -22.91
N ASP A 94 5.01 11.16 -21.69
CA ASP A 94 4.37 9.89 -21.28
C ASP A 94 2.83 9.98 -21.16
N TRP A 95 2.24 11.16 -21.37
CA TRP A 95 0.79 11.37 -21.27
C TRP A 95 0.13 11.20 -22.62
N THR A 96 -0.71 10.16 -22.73
CA THR A 96 -1.40 9.79 -23.97
C THR A 96 -2.91 9.93 -23.81
N VAL A 97 -3.65 9.84 -24.92
CA VAL A 97 -5.12 9.82 -24.90
C VAL A 97 -5.62 8.52 -25.51
N VAL A 98 -6.50 7.82 -24.79
CA VAL A 98 -7.13 6.59 -25.25
C VAL A 98 -8.59 6.84 -25.59
N GLU A 99 -9.08 6.18 -26.63
CA GLU A 99 -10.49 6.16 -26.98
C GLU A 99 -11.19 5.01 -26.25
N ARG A 100 -12.31 5.32 -25.59
CA ARG A 100 -13.14 4.35 -24.88
C ARG A 100 -14.21 3.80 -25.84
N ARG A 101 -14.74 2.61 -25.52
CA ARG A 101 -15.79 1.99 -26.37
C ARG A 101 -17.13 2.76 -26.38
N ASP A 102 -17.32 3.64 -25.41
CA ASP A 102 -18.47 4.56 -25.32
C ASP A 102 -18.27 5.83 -26.17
N GLY A 103 -17.13 5.95 -26.87
CA GLY A 103 -16.76 7.10 -27.70
C GLY A 103 -16.10 8.24 -26.93
N ALA A 104 -16.05 8.18 -25.60
CA ALA A 104 -15.35 9.20 -24.81
C ALA A 104 -13.83 9.05 -24.93
N ARG A 105 -13.12 10.17 -24.82
CA ARG A 105 -11.65 10.20 -24.73
C ARG A 105 -11.22 10.26 -23.27
N GLN A 106 -10.17 9.54 -22.93
CA GLN A 106 -9.66 9.45 -21.56
C GLN A 106 -8.15 9.67 -21.54
N TRP A 107 -7.66 10.40 -20.54
CA TRP A 107 -6.24 10.53 -20.31
C TRP A 107 -5.63 9.21 -19.86
N ALA A 108 -4.45 8.91 -20.38
CA ALA A 108 -3.62 7.79 -20.00
C ALA A 108 -2.22 8.28 -19.62
N TYR A 109 -1.53 7.51 -18.78
CA TYR A 109 -0.11 7.73 -18.46
C TYR A 109 0.66 6.44 -18.73
N GLN A 110 1.65 6.52 -19.60
CA GLN A 110 2.34 5.34 -20.15
C GLN A 110 1.32 4.34 -20.71
N GLU A 111 0.38 4.87 -21.51
CA GLU A 111 -0.73 4.14 -22.14
C GLU A 111 -1.72 3.48 -21.18
N GLN A 112 -1.55 3.61 -19.86
CA GLN A 112 -2.50 3.09 -18.87
C GLN A 112 -3.63 4.10 -18.64
N PRO A 113 -4.92 3.72 -18.83
CA PRO A 113 -6.05 4.61 -18.60
C PRO A 113 -6.11 5.09 -17.15
N LEU A 114 -6.47 6.36 -16.95
CA LEU A 114 -6.45 7.00 -15.64
C LEU A 114 -7.84 7.23 -15.06
N TYR A 115 -7.95 7.02 -13.75
CA TYR A 115 -9.18 7.18 -12.98
C TYR A 115 -8.91 7.97 -11.69
N THR A 116 -9.91 8.67 -11.18
CA THR A 116 -9.94 9.15 -9.79
C THR A 116 -10.83 8.22 -8.96
N SER A 117 -10.52 8.04 -7.67
CA SER A 117 -11.36 7.24 -6.77
C SER A 117 -12.39 8.10 -6.04
N ILE A 118 -13.61 7.61 -5.87
CA ILE A 118 -14.60 8.28 -5.01
C ILE A 118 -14.25 8.24 -3.51
N LYS A 119 -13.25 7.43 -3.13
CA LYS A 119 -12.78 7.31 -1.76
C LYS A 119 -11.84 8.43 -1.37
N ASP A 120 -11.21 9.09 -2.34
CA ASP A 120 -10.32 10.21 -2.08
C ASP A 120 -11.16 11.45 -1.76
N GLN A 121 -10.88 12.10 -0.64
CA GLN A 121 -11.67 13.22 -0.13
C GLN A 121 -10.87 14.53 -0.13
N GLN A 122 -9.54 14.42 -0.07
CA GLN A 122 -8.62 15.54 0.01
C GLN A 122 -7.48 15.38 -0.99
N PRO A 123 -6.84 16.49 -1.41
CA PRO A 123 -5.70 16.43 -2.31
C PRO A 123 -4.61 15.48 -1.84
N GLY A 124 -4.16 14.60 -2.73
CA GLY A 124 -3.14 13.59 -2.46
C GLY A 124 -3.60 12.36 -1.67
N ASP A 125 -4.90 12.20 -1.38
CA ASP A 125 -5.41 10.94 -0.83
C ASP A 125 -5.11 9.77 -1.77
N VAL A 126 -4.77 8.63 -1.20
CA VAL A 126 -4.53 7.39 -1.95
C VAL A 126 -5.53 6.29 -1.59
N LEU A 127 -6.67 6.62 -0.98
CA LEU A 127 -7.57 5.70 -0.26
C LEU A 127 -8.16 4.59 -1.15
N GLY A 128 -8.28 4.84 -2.47
CA GLY A 128 -8.77 3.85 -3.43
C GLY A 128 -7.78 2.73 -3.81
N GLY A 129 -6.47 2.94 -3.66
CA GLY A 129 -5.46 2.07 -4.26
C GLY A 129 -4.15 2.00 -3.48
N THR A 130 -3.14 1.33 -4.03
CA THR A 130 -1.84 1.19 -3.35
C THR A 130 -0.69 0.90 -4.32
N ARG A 131 0.50 1.42 -4.01
CA ARG A 131 1.81 1.09 -4.58
C ARG A 131 2.53 0.00 -3.79
N ARG A 132 2.00 -0.39 -2.62
CA ARG A 132 2.52 -1.56 -1.89
C ARG A 132 2.39 -2.78 -2.80
N ARG A 133 3.43 -3.61 -2.78
CA ARG A 133 3.52 -4.78 -3.65
C ARG A 133 2.35 -5.72 -3.38
N PHE A 134 1.69 -6.13 -4.44
CA PHE A 134 0.72 -7.23 -4.45
C PHE A 134 1.12 -8.25 -5.52
N GLY A 135 0.58 -9.46 -5.43
CA GLY A 135 0.90 -10.55 -6.35
C GLY A 135 0.21 -11.84 -5.91
N GLY A 136 0.46 -12.92 -6.64
CA GLY A 136 -0.21 -14.20 -6.38
C GLY A 136 -1.72 -14.07 -6.51
N ASP A 137 -2.44 -14.53 -5.50
CA ASP A 137 -3.91 -14.60 -5.50
C ASP A 137 -4.61 -13.29 -5.08
N ALA A 138 -3.85 -12.21 -4.91
CA ALA A 138 -4.39 -10.88 -4.67
C ALA A 138 -5.25 -10.39 -5.85
N PRO A 139 -6.31 -9.61 -5.60
CA PRO A 139 -7.12 -9.01 -6.66
C PRO A 139 -6.28 -8.03 -7.49
N ALA A 140 -6.72 -7.74 -8.71
CA ALA A 140 -6.12 -6.68 -9.53
C ALA A 140 -6.32 -5.32 -8.83
N LYS A 141 -5.25 -4.77 -8.24
CA LYS A 141 -5.32 -3.51 -7.48
C LYS A 141 -5.15 -2.29 -8.38
N ARG A 142 -5.85 -1.21 -8.03
CA ARG A 142 -5.58 0.12 -8.58
C ARG A 142 -4.33 0.69 -7.91
N VAL A 143 -3.48 1.33 -8.71
CA VAL A 143 -2.17 1.85 -8.31
C VAL A 143 -2.11 3.34 -8.60
N PRO A 144 -1.85 4.21 -7.61
CA PRO A 144 -1.75 5.64 -7.86
C PRO A 144 -0.51 5.93 -8.72
N VAL A 145 -0.69 6.67 -9.80
CA VAL A 145 0.41 7.10 -10.69
C VAL A 145 1.08 8.34 -10.14
N GLY A 146 2.34 8.55 -10.48
CA GLY A 146 3.10 9.69 -9.97
C GLY A 146 4.37 9.89 -10.78
N PRO A 147 5.06 11.02 -10.54
CA PRO A 147 6.30 11.31 -11.24
C PRO A 147 7.34 10.21 -10.98
N PRO A 148 8.23 9.93 -11.96
CA PRO A 148 9.36 9.06 -11.75
C PRO A 148 10.15 9.49 -10.50
N SER A 149 10.58 8.51 -9.72
CA SER A 149 11.40 8.81 -8.54
C SER A 149 12.81 9.21 -8.99
N LEU A 150 13.30 10.35 -8.52
CA LEU A 150 14.59 10.94 -8.94
C LEU A 150 15.82 10.25 -8.31
N HIS A 151 15.74 8.95 -8.06
CA HIS A 151 16.91 8.17 -7.63
C HIS A 151 17.83 7.90 -8.85
N PRO A 152 19.16 7.80 -8.67
CA PRO A 152 20.07 7.39 -9.73
C PRO A 152 19.71 6.00 -10.30
N PRO A 153 20.21 5.67 -11.51
CA PRO A 153 20.16 4.30 -12.01
C PRO A 153 20.82 3.32 -11.03
N GLY A 154 20.30 2.10 -10.96
CA GLY A 154 20.76 1.07 -10.02
C GLY A 154 20.05 1.06 -8.67
N PHE A 155 19.08 1.95 -8.47
CA PHE A 155 18.21 1.97 -7.29
C PHE A 155 16.75 1.64 -7.66
N SER A 156 15.99 1.25 -6.66
CA SER A 156 14.55 1.05 -6.70
C SER A 156 13.92 1.50 -5.38
N ILE A 157 12.60 1.68 -5.36
CA ILE A 157 11.86 2.04 -4.15
C ILE A 157 10.79 0.98 -3.87
N ARG A 158 10.71 0.55 -2.62
CA ARG A 158 9.68 -0.36 -2.13
C ARG A 158 8.80 0.33 -1.09
N SER A 159 7.49 0.33 -1.32
CA SER A 159 6.52 0.78 -0.32
C SER A 159 6.18 -0.34 0.67
N SER A 160 6.19 -0.03 1.96
CA SER A 160 5.77 -0.86 3.09
C SER A 160 4.95 -0.03 4.09
N PHE A 161 4.57 -0.61 5.24
CA PHE A 161 3.92 0.14 6.33
C PHE A 161 4.86 1.13 7.02
N ASN A 162 6.18 0.95 6.91
CA ASN A 162 7.18 1.89 7.44
C ASN A 162 7.53 3.03 6.47
N GLY A 163 7.01 2.98 5.24
CA GLY A 163 7.20 4.03 4.24
C GLY A 163 7.79 3.49 2.93
N ARG A 164 8.50 4.36 2.21
CA ARG A 164 9.10 4.11 0.91
C ARG A 164 10.59 3.85 1.04
N MET A 165 10.94 2.60 1.27
CA MET A 165 12.31 2.13 1.47
C MET A 165 13.10 2.15 0.16
N LEU A 166 14.34 2.64 0.23
CA LEU A 166 15.30 2.61 -0.86
C LEU A 166 15.95 1.21 -0.93
N ALA A 167 16.07 0.70 -2.14
CA ALA A 167 16.73 -0.56 -2.44
C ALA A 167 17.60 -0.41 -3.68
N THR A 168 18.45 -1.39 -3.96
CA THR A 168 19.09 -1.52 -5.28
C THR A 168 18.08 -1.99 -6.32
N ASP A 169 18.42 -1.88 -7.59
CA ASP A 169 17.70 -2.51 -8.71
C ASP A 169 17.63 -4.04 -8.60
N ARG A 170 18.57 -4.64 -7.87
CA ARG A 170 18.61 -6.06 -7.48
C ARG A 170 17.84 -6.36 -6.20
N SER A 171 17.02 -5.43 -5.72
CA SER A 171 16.17 -5.60 -4.54
C SER A 171 16.94 -5.86 -3.24
N GLN A 172 18.20 -5.44 -3.14
CA GLN A 172 18.93 -5.43 -1.86
C GLN A 172 18.58 -4.18 -1.08
N SER A 173 18.38 -4.30 0.22
CA SER A 173 18.13 -3.14 1.07
C SER A 173 19.34 -2.23 1.15
N ILE A 174 19.06 -0.93 1.21
CA ILE A 174 20.07 0.10 1.44
C ILE A 174 20.03 0.51 2.91
N TYR A 175 21.22 0.65 3.48
CA TYR A 175 21.43 1.08 4.85
C TYR A 175 22.36 2.29 4.92
N SER A 176 22.24 3.02 6.02
CA SER A 176 23.17 4.07 6.42
C SER A 176 23.61 3.87 7.86
N TYR A 177 24.80 4.37 8.19
CA TYR A 177 25.32 4.34 9.54
C TYR A 177 25.15 5.71 10.23
N GLU A 178 24.67 5.72 11.47
CA GLU A 178 24.44 6.93 12.26
C GLU A 178 25.73 7.76 12.40
N GLY A 179 26.89 7.11 12.58
CA GLY A 179 28.17 7.79 12.73
C GLY A 179 28.74 8.41 11.45
N ASP A 180 28.19 8.10 10.27
CA ASP A 180 28.72 8.61 8.99
C ASP A 180 28.18 10.01 8.66
N THR A 181 28.90 10.74 7.81
CA THR A 181 28.49 12.04 7.26
C THR A 181 28.65 12.04 5.74
N ALA A 182 28.13 13.08 5.08
CA ALA A 182 28.22 13.23 3.64
C ALA A 182 29.68 13.20 3.12
N LYS A 183 30.63 13.57 3.98
CA LYS A 183 32.05 13.75 3.64
C LYS A 183 32.96 12.68 4.26
N SER A 184 32.43 11.80 5.11
CA SER A 184 33.25 10.86 5.86
C SER A 184 32.48 9.59 6.22
N SER A 185 33.15 8.45 6.06
CA SER A 185 32.68 7.14 6.50
C SER A 185 33.59 6.58 7.59
N ASN A 186 32.97 6.16 8.70
CA ASN A 186 33.58 5.44 9.81
C ASN A 186 33.64 3.92 9.54
N CYS A 187 32.85 3.42 8.58
CA CYS A 187 32.90 2.02 8.18
C CYS A 187 34.17 1.71 7.39
N ARG A 188 35.16 1.13 8.08
CA ARG A 188 36.48 0.74 7.55
C ARG A 188 36.84 -0.66 8.03
N SER A 189 37.81 -1.29 7.36
CA SER A 189 38.36 -2.60 7.74
C SER A 189 37.26 -3.64 8.00
N ASP A 190 37.18 -4.22 9.20
CA ASP A 190 36.21 -5.26 9.56
C ASP A 190 34.76 -4.86 9.33
N CYS A 191 34.43 -3.56 9.43
CA CYS A 191 33.11 -3.07 9.08
C CYS A 191 32.77 -3.38 7.62
N LEU A 192 33.71 -3.22 6.70
CA LEU A 192 33.53 -3.50 5.26
C LEU A 192 33.41 -4.98 4.95
N ALA A 193 33.79 -5.87 5.88
CA ALA A 193 33.51 -7.30 5.75
C ALA A 193 32.01 -7.62 5.91
N LYS A 194 31.27 -6.78 6.65
CA LYS A 194 29.81 -6.89 6.85
C LYS A 194 28.99 -5.95 5.97
N TRP A 195 29.49 -4.74 5.76
CA TRP A 195 28.79 -3.62 5.16
C TRP A 195 29.45 -3.20 3.86
N LYS A 196 28.88 -3.62 2.74
CA LYS A 196 29.43 -3.33 1.42
C LYS A 196 28.98 -1.94 0.95
N PRO A 197 29.91 -1.00 0.65
CA PRO A 197 29.55 0.30 0.10
C PRO A 197 28.79 0.16 -1.22
N VAL A 198 27.76 0.99 -1.40
CA VAL A 198 27.07 1.13 -2.69
C VAL A 198 27.88 2.08 -3.55
N LEU A 199 28.74 1.50 -4.39
CA LEU A 199 29.63 2.27 -5.25
C LEU A 199 28.86 3.04 -6.32
N ALA A 200 29.30 4.27 -6.56
CA ALA A 200 28.82 5.10 -7.64
C ALA A 200 29.65 4.86 -8.91
N PRO A 201 29.01 4.67 -10.08
CA PRO A 201 29.73 4.56 -11.36
C PRO A 201 30.66 5.76 -11.63
N SER A 202 31.67 5.57 -12.48
CA SER A 202 32.63 6.64 -12.85
C SER A 202 31.98 7.86 -13.52
N LEU A 203 30.83 7.68 -14.18
CA LEU A 203 30.06 8.76 -14.79
C LEU A 203 28.94 9.31 -13.89
N ALA A 204 28.83 8.82 -12.64
CA ALA A 204 27.86 9.32 -11.68
C ALA A 204 28.01 10.83 -11.46
N ARG A 205 26.87 11.50 -11.32
CA ARG A 205 26.77 12.93 -11.01
C ARG A 205 25.89 13.11 -9.78
N GLU A 206 26.19 14.15 -9.02
CA GLU A 206 25.34 14.59 -7.92
C GLU A 206 24.02 15.16 -8.46
N GLN A 207 22.92 14.90 -7.77
CA GLN A 207 21.60 15.39 -8.17
C GLN A 207 20.65 15.43 -6.97
N GLY A 208 19.95 16.55 -6.76
CA GLY A 208 18.99 16.70 -5.66
C GLY A 208 19.63 16.32 -4.31
N GLU A 209 19.09 15.29 -3.66
CA GLU A 209 19.56 14.80 -2.36
C GLU A 209 20.72 13.79 -2.45
N TRP A 210 21.23 13.52 -3.65
CA TRP A 210 22.29 12.56 -3.93
C TRP A 210 23.63 13.27 -4.18
N SER A 211 24.67 12.82 -3.48
CA SER A 211 26.05 13.30 -3.61
C SER A 211 27.02 12.12 -3.67
N LEU A 212 28.32 12.41 -3.83
CA LEU A 212 29.36 11.39 -3.92
C LEU A 212 30.39 11.55 -2.80
N LEU A 213 30.75 10.42 -2.18
CA LEU A 213 31.88 10.33 -1.25
C LEU A 213 33.03 9.59 -1.94
N GLU A 214 34.19 10.23 -2.06
CA GLU A 214 35.43 9.54 -2.49
C GLU A 214 36.06 8.80 -1.31
N ARG A 215 36.08 7.47 -1.37
CA ARG A 215 36.64 6.61 -0.31
C ARG A 215 38.13 6.39 -0.48
N SER A 216 38.55 6.24 -1.74
CA SER A 216 39.93 6.08 -2.19
C SER A 216 40.02 6.60 -3.63
N PRO A 217 41.23 6.88 -4.17
CA PRO A 217 41.36 7.44 -5.52
C PRO A 217 40.59 6.62 -6.58
N GLY A 218 39.54 7.22 -7.15
CA GLY A 218 38.69 6.58 -8.16
C GLY A 218 37.56 5.68 -7.62
N GLU A 219 37.50 5.43 -6.31
CA GLU A 219 36.42 4.71 -5.66
C GLU A 219 35.44 5.68 -5.00
N ARG A 220 34.28 5.87 -5.64
CA ARG A 220 33.23 6.75 -5.13
C ARG A 220 32.03 5.93 -4.66
N GLN A 221 31.42 6.37 -3.57
CA GLN A 221 30.23 5.79 -2.95
C GLN A 221 29.06 6.76 -3.08
N TRP A 222 27.86 6.24 -3.30
CA TRP A 222 26.65 7.04 -3.25
C TRP A 222 26.36 7.52 -1.84
N VAL A 223 26.01 8.80 -1.72
CA VAL A 223 25.53 9.44 -0.49
C VAL A 223 24.11 9.94 -0.77
N PHE A 224 23.16 9.60 0.10
CA PHE A 224 21.79 10.11 0.03
C PHE A 224 21.43 10.80 1.34
N ARG A 225 20.89 12.03 1.26
CA ARG A 225 20.55 12.87 2.43
C ARG A 225 21.70 12.98 3.44
N GLY A 226 22.91 13.11 2.92
CA GLY A 226 24.12 13.27 3.72
C GLY A 226 24.62 12.00 4.41
N LYS A 227 24.13 10.81 4.04
CA LYS A 227 24.60 9.53 4.56
C LYS A 227 25.14 8.63 3.44
N PRO A 228 26.39 8.11 3.55
CA PRO A 228 26.92 7.09 2.65
C PRO A 228 26.09 5.80 2.73
N LEU A 229 25.89 5.16 1.58
CA LEU A 229 24.97 4.04 1.44
C LEU A 229 25.68 2.69 1.38
N TYR A 230 25.11 1.69 2.05
CA TYR A 230 25.66 0.33 2.14
C TYR A 230 24.58 -0.73 1.87
N THR A 231 25.02 -1.91 1.47
CA THR A 231 24.23 -3.15 1.53
C THR A 231 24.81 -4.05 2.61
N TYR A 232 23.97 -4.80 3.30
CA TYR A 232 24.40 -5.74 4.33
C TYR A 232 24.68 -7.13 3.74
N ILE A 233 25.82 -7.74 4.07
CA ILE A 233 26.24 -9.01 3.45
C ILE A 233 25.43 -10.21 3.93
N LEU A 234 24.88 -10.15 5.16
CA LEU A 234 24.10 -11.24 5.75
C LEU A 234 22.60 -11.16 5.39
N ASP A 235 22.17 -10.13 4.66
CA ASP A 235 20.81 -10.07 4.14
C ASP A 235 20.59 -11.19 3.11
N SER A 236 19.76 -12.16 3.48
CA SER A 236 19.43 -13.34 2.65
C SER A 236 18.17 -13.15 1.79
N GLY A 237 17.35 -12.15 2.12
CA GLY A 237 16.09 -11.85 1.44
C GLY A 237 16.13 -10.55 0.63
N THR A 238 15.29 -10.49 -0.41
CA THR A 238 15.00 -9.22 -1.09
C THR A 238 14.39 -8.24 -0.08
N TRP A 239 14.95 -7.05 -0.01
CA TRP A 239 14.49 -5.96 0.85
C TRP A 239 14.43 -6.33 2.35
N SER A 240 15.38 -7.14 2.81
CA SER A 240 15.58 -7.49 4.21
C SER A 240 15.76 -6.23 5.08
N GLN A 241 15.37 -6.30 6.35
CA GLN A 241 15.62 -5.22 7.32
C GLN A 241 16.52 -5.68 8.47
N GLN A 242 17.09 -6.88 8.38
CA GLN A 242 17.94 -7.49 9.43
C GLN A 242 19.22 -6.69 9.69
N GLY A 243 19.73 -5.98 8.69
CA GLY A 243 20.88 -5.09 8.90
C GLY A 243 20.60 -4.00 9.96
N SER A 244 19.34 -3.62 10.16
CA SER A 244 18.96 -2.63 11.18
C SER A 244 19.01 -3.17 12.61
N ASP A 245 19.24 -4.48 12.79
CA ASP A 245 19.48 -5.05 14.12
C ASP A 245 20.92 -4.80 14.61
N GLU A 246 21.85 -4.43 13.71
CA GLU A 246 23.21 -4.06 14.09
C GLU A 246 23.23 -2.61 14.61
N PRO A 247 23.81 -2.34 15.80
CA PRO A 247 23.77 -1.02 16.42
C PRO A 247 24.24 0.13 15.53
N GLY A 248 23.40 1.16 15.40
CA GLY A 248 23.67 2.38 14.64
C GLY A 248 23.46 2.26 13.12
N TRP A 249 22.94 1.13 12.63
CA TRP A 249 22.58 0.93 11.23
C TRP A 249 21.08 1.00 11.03
N ASP A 250 20.65 1.72 9.99
CA ASP A 250 19.23 1.87 9.68
C ASP A 250 18.99 1.68 8.19
N ASN A 251 17.88 1.02 7.84
CA ASN A 251 17.35 1.02 6.49
C ASN A 251 17.06 2.46 6.02
N VAL A 252 17.39 2.76 4.77
CA VAL A 252 17.20 4.10 4.20
C VAL A 252 15.82 4.22 3.56
N PHE A 253 15.07 5.24 3.95
CA PHE A 253 13.76 5.56 3.38
C PHE A 253 13.80 6.88 2.60
N THR A 254 13.22 6.88 1.40
CA THR A 254 12.96 8.11 0.63
C THR A 254 11.85 8.93 1.27
N GLN A 255 10.91 8.25 1.92
CA GLN A 255 9.83 8.81 2.73
C GLN A 255 9.52 7.82 3.84
N VAL A 256 9.54 8.28 5.09
CA VAL A 256 9.10 7.49 6.25
C VAL A 256 7.57 7.58 6.32
N ALA A 257 6.91 6.51 6.72
CA ALA A 257 5.47 6.52 6.96
C ALA A 257 5.11 7.47 8.12
N ASP A 258 3.86 7.93 8.12
CA ASP A 258 3.31 8.62 9.28
C ASP A 258 3.43 7.77 10.55
N SER A 259 3.63 8.45 11.68
CA SER A 259 3.60 7.80 12.99
C SER A 259 2.23 7.14 13.23
N TYR A 260 2.24 5.91 13.75
CA TYR A 260 1.04 5.29 14.31
C TYR A 260 0.58 6.00 15.60
N PRO A 261 -0.68 5.80 16.03
CA PRO A 261 -1.18 6.28 17.31
C PRO A 261 -0.25 5.95 18.47
N THR A 262 -0.13 6.87 19.45
CA THR A 262 0.75 6.69 20.61
C THR A 262 0.33 5.54 21.54
N SER A 263 -0.93 5.09 21.42
CA SER A 263 -1.43 3.89 22.09
C SER A 263 -0.96 2.59 21.44
N PHE A 264 -0.38 2.65 20.23
CA PHE A 264 0.18 1.49 19.55
C PHE A 264 1.70 1.45 19.72
N ARG A 265 2.27 0.26 19.53
CA ARG A 265 3.71 0.02 19.61
C ARG A 265 4.19 -1.01 18.59
N PRO A 266 5.43 -0.92 18.12
CA PRO A 266 6.10 -2.05 17.49
C PRO A 266 6.21 -3.20 18.48
N GLN A 267 6.05 -4.42 18.00
CA GLN A 267 6.16 -5.62 18.81
C GLN A 267 6.85 -6.72 18.01
N HIS A 268 7.89 -7.29 18.62
CA HIS A 268 8.64 -8.39 18.03
C HIS A 268 7.83 -9.68 18.07
N THR A 269 7.87 -10.44 16.98
CA THR A 269 7.18 -11.72 16.81
C THR A 269 8.13 -12.73 16.17
N MET A 270 7.74 -14.00 16.12
CA MET A 270 8.53 -15.03 15.44
C MET A 270 8.64 -14.83 13.91
N VAL A 271 7.84 -13.95 13.31
CA VAL A 271 7.80 -13.72 11.85
C VAL A 271 8.29 -12.33 11.41
N GLY A 272 8.72 -11.51 12.37
CA GLY A 272 9.10 -10.11 12.16
C GLY A 272 8.43 -9.17 13.18
N ASP A 273 8.42 -7.87 12.91
CA ASP A 273 7.79 -6.88 13.80
C ASP A 273 6.41 -6.50 13.30
N VAL A 274 5.43 -6.55 14.20
CA VAL A 274 4.06 -6.10 13.95
C VAL A 274 3.78 -4.82 14.70
N LEU A 275 2.74 -4.10 14.28
CA LEU A 275 2.10 -3.10 15.09
C LEU A 275 1.13 -3.78 16.07
N ALA A 276 1.20 -3.44 17.34
CA ALA A 276 0.33 -3.95 18.40
C ALA A 276 -0.34 -2.82 19.18
N ASP A 277 -1.46 -3.10 19.84
CA ASP A 277 -2.11 -2.18 20.76
C ASP A 277 -1.33 -2.01 22.08
N SER A 278 -1.89 -1.23 23.01
CA SER A 278 -1.30 -0.99 24.33
C SER A 278 -1.24 -2.24 25.22
N GLU A 279 -2.00 -3.28 24.92
CA GLU A 279 -2.00 -4.56 25.65
C GLU A 279 -1.05 -5.58 25.00
N GLY A 280 -0.62 -5.34 23.76
CA GLY A 280 0.26 -6.21 23.00
C GLY A 280 -0.47 -7.16 22.07
N LYS A 281 -1.75 -6.95 21.81
CA LYS A 281 -2.43 -7.69 20.74
C LYS A 281 -2.05 -7.09 19.39
N THR A 282 -1.77 -7.97 18.43
CA THR A 282 -1.42 -7.57 17.07
C THR A 282 -2.58 -6.82 16.41
N ILE A 283 -2.27 -5.75 15.68
CA ILE A 283 -3.23 -4.97 14.90
C ILE A 283 -3.35 -5.56 13.49
N TYR A 284 -4.59 -5.82 13.09
CA TYR A 284 -4.94 -6.38 11.80
C TYR A 284 -5.75 -5.41 10.95
N ILE A 285 -5.57 -5.51 9.62
CA ILE A 285 -6.40 -4.86 8.62
C ILE A 285 -7.18 -5.91 7.84
N TYR A 286 -8.44 -5.62 7.53
CA TYR A 286 -9.21 -6.40 6.57
C TYR A 286 -8.93 -5.90 5.16
N HIS A 287 -8.75 -6.85 4.26
CA HIS A 287 -8.45 -6.63 2.86
C HIS A 287 -9.42 -7.48 2.02
N CYS A 288 -9.95 -6.89 0.95
CA CYS A 288 -10.97 -7.54 0.13
C CYS A 288 -10.86 -7.15 -1.35
N GLY A 289 -11.18 -8.10 -2.22
CA GLY A 289 -11.43 -7.88 -3.64
C GLY A 289 -12.52 -8.84 -4.10
N GLU A 290 -13.65 -8.28 -4.53
CA GLU A 290 -14.77 -9.10 -4.98
C GLU A 290 -14.46 -9.77 -6.32
N ASP A 291 -15.12 -10.89 -6.62
CA ASP A 291 -14.72 -11.79 -7.71
C ASP A 291 -15.41 -11.50 -9.05
N SER A 292 -15.89 -10.29 -9.28
CA SER A 292 -16.28 -9.86 -10.64
C SER A 292 -15.06 -9.57 -11.52
N GLN A 293 -15.28 -9.30 -12.81
CA GLN A 293 -14.21 -8.89 -13.71
C GLN A 293 -13.55 -7.58 -13.28
N ASP A 294 -14.30 -6.71 -12.58
CA ASP A 294 -13.84 -5.39 -12.12
C ASP A 294 -13.03 -5.44 -10.83
N GLN A 295 -13.07 -6.55 -10.08
CA GLN A 295 -12.32 -6.77 -8.85
C GLN A 295 -12.44 -5.59 -7.88
N LEU A 296 -13.66 -5.13 -7.63
CA LEU A 296 -13.92 -3.96 -6.80
C LEU A 296 -13.46 -4.21 -5.36
N SER A 297 -13.09 -3.14 -4.66
CA SER A 297 -12.81 -3.23 -3.22
C SER A 297 -14.09 -3.50 -2.43
N CYS A 298 -13.94 -4.16 -1.29
CA CYS A 298 -15.04 -4.53 -0.38
C CYS A 298 -14.59 -4.51 1.08
N ASP A 299 -13.60 -3.68 1.38
CA ASP A 299 -12.94 -3.57 2.67
C ASP A 299 -13.22 -2.23 3.36
N HIS A 300 -14.01 -1.34 2.73
CA HIS A 300 -14.25 0.03 3.24
C HIS A 300 -15.64 0.12 3.85
N PRO A 301 -15.85 0.84 4.97
CA PRO A 301 -17.16 0.98 5.60
C PRO A 301 -18.28 1.61 4.75
N THR A 302 -17.96 2.13 3.55
CA THR A 302 -18.96 2.63 2.58
C THR A 302 -19.26 1.63 1.45
N GLU A 303 -18.71 0.43 1.54
CA GLU A 303 -18.87 -0.68 0.60
C GLU A 303 -19.55 -1.86 1.32
N THR A 304 -19.97 -2.85 0.53
CA THR A 304 -20.54 -4.09 1.05
C THR A 304 -19.69 -4.69 2.18
N GLN A 305 -20.33 -4.94 3.32
CA GLN A 305 -19.68 -5.56 4.48
C GLN A 305 -19.93 -7.08 4.55
N VAL A 306 -20.70 -7.63 3.60
CA VAL A 306 -21.06 -9.05 3.56
C VAL A 306 -19.82 -9.94 3.50
N TYR A 307 -18.80 -9.56 2.71
CA TYR A 307 -17.55 -10.31 2.62
C TYR A 307 -16.79 -10.32 3.95
N ARG A 308 -16.71 -9.18 4.63
CA ARG A 308 -16.06 -9.08 5.94
C ARG A 308 -16.77 -9.99 6.94
N LEU A 309 -18.10 -9.87 7.04
CA LEU A 309 -18.92 -10.64 7.98
C LEU A 309 -18.85 -12.15 7.70
N ALA A 310 -18.88 -12.55 6.42
CA ALA A 310 -18.65 -13.94 6.03
C ALA A 310 -17.28 -14.43 6.51
N MET A 311 -16.24 -13.60 6.39
CA MET A 311 -14.88 -13.98 6.76
C MET A 311 -14.61 -14.03 8.27
N CYS A 312 -15.04 -13.02 9.03
CA CYS A 312 -14.73 -12.95 10.46
C CYS A 312 -15.69 -13.75 11.35
N GLY A 313 -16.94 -13.93 10.92
CA GLY A 313 -18.00 -14.49 11.76
C GLY A 313 -18.92 -15.49 11.05
N ALA A 314 -18.59 -15.96 9.84
CA ALA A 314 -19.47 -16.80 9.03
C ALA A 314 -20.86 -16.18 8.79
N GLY A 315 -20.91 -14.85 8.68
CA GLY A 315 -22.14 -14.07 8.49
C GLY A 315 -22.81 -13.61 9.79
N ASP A 316 -22.34 -14.06 10.96
CA ASP A 316 -22.83 -13.61 12.26
C ASP A 316 -21.98 -12.43 12.81
N PRO A 317 -22.56 -11.22 12.96
CA PRO A 317 -21.86 -10.09 13.53
C PRO A 317 -21.35 -10.30 14.96
N GLU A 318 -22.09 -11.03 15.80
CA GLU A 318 -21.67 -11.25 17.19
C GLU A 318 -20.41 -12.10 17.23
N ARG A 319 -20.38 -13.17 16.44
CA ARG A 319 -19.18 -14.00 16.28
C ARG A 319 -18.03 -13.19 15.69
N CYS A 320 -18.31 -12.31 14.73
CA CYS A 320 -17.27 -11.43 14.19
C CYS A 320 -16.66 -10.54 15.29
N LEU A 321 -17.48 -9.91 16.14
CA LEU A 321 -17.02 -9.06 17.23
C LEU A 321 -16.29 -9.84 18.33
N GLU A 322 -16.70 -11.08 18.57
CA GLU A 322 -16.03 -11.98 19.53
C GLU A 322 -14.61 -12.31 19.08
N TYR A 323 -14.42 -12.72 17.81
CA TYR A 323 -13.12 -13.18 17.32
C TYR A 323 -12.24 -12.05 16.77
N TRP A 324 -12.85 -11.01 16.21
CA TRP A 324 -12.21 -9.88 15.54
C TRP A 324 -12.75 -8.55 16.07
N PRO A 325 -12.56 -8.26 17.37
CA PRO A 325 -13.00 -7.00 17.93
C PRO A 325 -12.27 -5.83 17.26
N TYR A 326 -13.01 -4.73 17.07
CA TYR A 326 -12.42 -3.47 16.63
C TYR A 326 -11.48 -2.91 17.69
N VAL A 327 -10.42 -2.24 17.25
CA VAL A 327 -9.53 -1.50 18.15
C VAL A 327 -10.19 -0.16 18.48
N LEU A 328 -10.67 -0.04 19.71
CA LEU A 328 -11.33 1.18 20.19
C LEU A 328 -10.33 2.33 20.29
N ALA A 329 -10.79 3.54 19.97
CA ALA A 329 -10.03 4.76 20.22
C ALA A 329 -10.58 5.45 21.47
N GLY A 330 -9.74 5.70 22.47
CA GLY A 330 -10.14 6.30 23.74
C GLY A 330 -10.63 7.74 23.61
N ASP A 331 -11.51 8.20 24.49
CA ASP A 331 -12.25 9.48 24.39
C ASP A 331 -11.39 10.72 24.14
N HIS A 332 -10.15 10.72 24.63
CA HIS A 332 -9.21 11.84 24.50
C HIS A 332 -8.20 11.66 23.36
N GLU A 333 -8.15 10.50 22.72
CA GLU A 333 -7.25 10.25 21.61
C GLU A 333 -7.65 11.06 20.37
N LYS A 334 -6.65 11.50 19.60
CA LYS A 334 -6.84 12.24 18.35
C LYS A 334 -5.91 11.69 17.30
N ALA A 335 -6.42 11.56 16.08
CA ALA A 335 -5.60 11.33 14.91
C ALA A 335 -4.64 12.51 14.69
N THR A 336 -3.34 12.23 14.52
CA THR A 336 -2.29 13.25 14.33
C THR A 336 -1.86 13.40 12.88
N ASN A 337 -2.35 12.52 11.99
CA ASN A 337 -2.01 12.49 10.59
C ASN A 337 -3.18 11.93 9.76
N ARG A 338 -2.99 11.84 8.44
CA ARG A 338 -4.02 11.39 7.49
C ARG A 338 -4.03 9.87 7.28
N THR A 339 -2.95 9.18 7.64
CA THR A 339 -2.88 7.72 7.51
C THR A 339 -3.72 7.01 8.57
N TRP A 340 -3.72 7.54 9.79
CA TRP A 340 -4.49 7.02 10.91
C TRP A 340 -5.63 7.95 11.25
N SER A 341 -6.86 7.47 11.15
CA SER A 341 -8.06 8.23 11.46
C SER A 341 -8.83 7.59 12.61
N ILE A 342 -9.74 8.36 13.22
CA ILE A 342 -10.72 7.84 14.17
C ILE A 342 -12.08 7.97 13.51
N VAL A 343 -12.78 6.85 13.40
CA VAL A 343 -14.08 6.77 12.71
C VAL A 343 -15.14 6.24 13.67
N TRP A 344 -16.39 6.52 13.33
CA TRP A 344 -17.55 6.00 14.04
C TRP A 344 -18.25 4.97 13.17
N ILE A 345 -18.48 3.78 13.73
CA ILE A 345 -19.12 2.67 13.02
C ILE A 345 -20.28 2.08 13.82
N ASP A 346 -21.23 1.48 13.11
CA ASP A 346 -22.11 0.47 13.70
C ASP A 346 -21.30 -0.82 13.87
N PRO A 347 -21.14 -1.37 15.08
CA PRO A 347 -20.33 -2.56 15.32
C PRO A 347 -20.84 -3.81 14.58
N ARG A 348 -22.16 -3.94 14.39
CA ARG A 348 -22.77 -5.12 13.77
C ARG A 348 -22.56 -5.10 12.26
N THR A 349 -22.77 -3.96 11.62
CA THR A 349 -22.65 -3.84 10.16
C THR A 349 -21.22 -3.52 9.75
N GLY A 350 -20.48 -2.74 10.54
CA GLY A 350 -19.18 -2.16 10.21
C GLY A 350 -19.28 -0.93 9.31
N LEU A 351 -20.48 -0.44 9.03
CA LEU A 351 -20.71 0.77 8.23
C LEU A 351 -20.43 2.02 9.06
N PHE A 352 -20.03 3.11 8.40
CA PHE A 352 -19.90 4.41 9.06
C PHE A 352 -21.24 4.90 9.59
N VAL A 353 -21.21 5.52 10.77
CA VAL A 353 -22.35 6.19 11.40
C VAL A 353 -21.93 7.56 11.93
N ALA A 354 -22.92 8.38 12.29
CA ALA A 354 -22.63 9.67 12.88
C ALA A 354 -21.99 9.52 14.28
N PRO A 355 -21.12 10.46 14.69
CA PRO A 355 -20.66 10.54 16.08
C PRO A 355 -21.85 10.58 17.05
N GLN A 356 -21.71 9.93 18.21
CA GLN A 356 -22.74 9.86 19.27
C GLN A 356 -24.07 9.19 18.88
N GLN A 357 -24.19 8.57 17.71
CA GLN A 357 -25.32 7.69 17.43
C GLN A 357 -25.35 6.55 18.46
N GLU A 358 -26.54 6.18 18.94
CA GLU A 358 -26.71 5.12 19.94
C GLU A 358 -26.10 3.80 19.44
N GLY A 359 -25.26 3.16 20.26
CA GLY A 359 -24.56 1.93 19.91
C GLY A 359 -23.37 2.08 18.96
N ALA A 360 -23.03 3.30 18.52
CA ALA A 360 -21.86 3.53 17.67
C ALA A 360 -20.56 3.28 18.43
N LEU A 361 -19.60 2.61 17.78
CA LEU A 361 -18.24 2.47 18.28
C LEU A 361 -17.31 3.51 17.67
N ARG A 362 -16.46 4.07 18.53
CA ARG A 362 -15.34 4.94 18.16
C ARG A 362 -14.09 4.09 18.01
N VAL A 363 -13.59 3.95 16.80
CA VAL A 363 -12.52 2.98 16.48
C VAL A 363 -11.37 3.63 15.73
N TRP A 364 -10.17 3.09 15.91
CA TRP A 364 -9.02 3.42 15.09
C TRP A 364 -9.20 2.84 13.68
N ALA A 365 -8.78 3.62 12.68
CA ALA A 365 -8.79 3.21 11.29
C ALA A 365 -7.44 3.52 10.62
N TYR A 366 -6.99 2.61 9.77
CA TYR A 366 -5.84 2.79 8.91
C TYR A 366 -6.35 3.07 7.49
N ARG A 367 -6.11 4.29 6.99
CA ARG A 367 -6.60 4.76 5.68
C ARG A 367 -8.11 4.55 5.55
N ASP A 368 -8.85 5.03 6.55
CA ASP A 368 -10.31 4.96 6.70
C ASP A 368 -10.91 3.54 6.79
N ARG A 369 -10.07 2.52 7.01
CA ARG A 369 -10.51 1.15 7.26
C ARG A 369 -10.32 0.84 8.74
N PRO A 370 -11.37 0.45 9.48
CA PRO A 370 -11.23 0.03 10.87
C PRO A 370 -10.16 -1.05 11.02
N VAL A 371 -9.42 -0.98 12.12
CA VAL A 371 -8.43 -2.00 12.47
C VAL A 371 -8.93 -2.87 13.61
N TYR A 372 -8.41 -4.09 13.67
CA TYR A 372 -8.92 -5.16 14.53
C TYR A 372 -7.80 -5.76 15.39
N THR A 373 -8.15 -6.32 16.54
CA THR A 373 -7.32 -7.35 17.18
C THR A 373 -7.92 -8.73 16.93
N PHE A 374 -7.21 -9.78 17.32
CA PHE A 374 -7.71 -11.16 17.23
C PHE A 374 -7.85 -11.78 18.61
N ALA A 375 -8.99 -12.41 18.89
CA ALA A 375 -9.25 -13.02 20.19
C ALA A 375 -8.31 -14.20 20.49
N GLY A 376 -7.84 -14.90 19.45
CA GLY A 376 -6.88 -16.00 19.56
C GLY A 376 -5.43 -15.54 19.82
N ASP A 377 -5.15 -14.24 19.77
CA ASP A 377 -3.86 -13.69 20.21
C ASP A 377 -3.89 -13.52 21.73
N SER A 378 -3.32 -14.47 22.44
CA SER A 378 -3.40 -14.61 23.90
C SER A 378 -2.25 -13.92 24.64
N ALA A 379 -1.12 -13.75 23.96
CA ALA A 379 0.08 -13.14 24.51
C ALA A 379 0.68 -12.08 23.57
N PRO A 380 1.43 -11.10 24.11
CA PRO A 380 2.24 -10.21 23.29
C PRO A 380 3.17 -10.98 22.35
N GLY A 381 3.07 -10.67 21.06
CA GLY A 381 3.83 -11.29 19.97
C GLY A 381 3.04 -12.34 19.18
N ASP A 382 1.85 -12.73 19.65
CA ASP A 382 0.97 -13.64 18.91
C ASP A 382 0.48 -12.99 17.61
N VAL A 383 0.52 -13.77 16.54
CA VAL A 383 0.05 -13.38 15.19
C VAL A 383 -0.90 -14.45 14.62
N HIS A 384 -1.65 -15.13 15.48
CA HIS A 384 -2.46 -16.29 15.09
C HIS A 384 -3.58 -15.93 14.12
N GLY A 385 -4.03 -14.67 14.13
CA GLY A 385 -5.01 -14.16 13.17
C GLY A 385 -4.43 -13.92 11.77
N ALA A 386 -3.10 -13.82 11.63
CA ALA A 386 -2.47 -13.43 10.39
C ALA A 386 -2.74 -14.44 9.28
N GLY A 387 -3.19 -13.95 8.13
CA GLY A 387 -3.55 -14.79 7.00
C GLY A 387 -4.90 -15.51 7.16
N THR A 388 -5.77 -15.08 8.09
CA THR A 388 -7.15 -15.55 8.13
C THR A 388 -7.87 -15.13 6.86
N GLY A 389 -8.27 -16.11 6.05
CA GLY A 389 -9.15 -15.94 4.91
C GLY A 389 -8.63 -16.53 3.61
N GLU A 390 -9.25 -16.14 2.50
CA GLU A 390 -8.93 -16.67 1.18
C GLU A 390 -7.46 -16.47 0.84
N TRP A 391 -6.79 -17.58 0.50
CA TRP A 391 -5.38 -17.61 0.09
C TRP A 391 -4.45 -16.96 1.13
N ARG A 392 -4.62 -17.30 2.41
CA ARG A 392 -3.89 -16.68 3.53
C ARG A 392 -4.15 -15.17 3.61
N GLY A 393 -5.43 -14.79 3.46
CA GLY A 393 -5.86 -13.39 3.43
C GLY A 393 -5.35 -12.57 2.24
N GLN A 394 -4.70 -13.19 1.25
CA GLN A 394 -4.19 -12.48 0.06
C GLN A 394 -5.30 -11.88 -0.79
N ARG A 395 -6.53 -12.42 -0.73
CA ARG A 395 -7.69 -11.94 -1.49
C ARG A 395 -8.78 -11.31 -0.62
N ASN A 396 -9.35 -12.11 0.28
CA ASN A 396 -10.39 -11.70 1.22
C ASN A 396 -9.99 -12.21 2.59
N GLY A 397 -9.56 -11.32 3.48
CA GLY A 397 -9.09 -11.75 4.79
C GLY A 397 -8.37 -10.68 5.59
N LEU A 398 -7.92 -11.10 6.77
CA LEU A 398 -7.24 -10.26 7.74
C LEU A 398 -5.74 -10.51 7.71
N LYS A 399 -4.99 -9.40 7.76
CA LYS A 399 -3.53 -9.39 7.73
C LYS A 399 -2.99 -8.52 8.84
N ALA A 400 -1.90 -8.97 9.45
CA ALA A 400 -1.22 -8.15 10.45
C ALA A 400 -0.60 -6.92 9.78
N ILE A 401 -0.59 -5.78 10.47
CA ILE A 401 0.23 -4.64 10.06
C ILE A 401 1.69 -4.96 10.39
N MET A 402 2.38 -5.54 9.42
CA MET A 402 3.80 -5.89 9.51
C MET A 402 4.66 -4.64 9.30
N LEU A 403 5.35 -4.18 10.35
CA LEU A 403 6.37 -3.15 10.28
C LEU A 403 7.65 -3.71 9.65
N ARG A 404 8.03 -4.94 10.02
CA ARG A 404 9.11 -5.72 9.41
C ARG A 404 8.63 -7.14 9.13
N ASP A 405 8.89 -7.64 7.93
CA ASP A 405 8.61 -9.02 7.55
C ASP A 405 9.90 -9.72 7.10
N ASP A 406 10.34 -10.68 7.91
CA ASP A 406 11.61 -11.36 7.72
C ASP A 406 11.50 -12.63 6.85
N PHE A 407 10.30 -13.22 6.72
CA PHE A 407 10.13 -14.55 6.14
C PHE A 407 9.16 -14.60 4.96
N PHE A 408 8.13 -13.76 4.97
CA PHE A 408 6.97 -13.89 4.09
C PHE A 408 6.96 -12.87 2.96
N ARG A 409 7.99 -12.02 2.85
CA ARG A 409 8.19 -11.07 1.73
C ARG A 409 6.99 -10.14 1.47
N GLY A 410 6.23 -9.83 2.52
CA GLY A 410 5.01 -9.02 2.53
C GLY A 410 3.73 -9.80 2.23
N THR A 411 3.71 -11.12 2.46
CA THR A 411 2.54 -11.96 2.14
C THR A 411 1.63 -12.29 3.32
N LEU A 412 2.11 -12.21 4.56
CA LEU A 412 1.28 -12.34 5.77
C LEU A 412 0.53 -11.07 6.13
#